data_AF-A0A917A742-F1
#
_entry.id   AF-A0A917A742-F1
#
_cell.length_a   1.000
_cell.length_b   1.000
_cell.length_c   1.000
_cell.angle_alpha   90.00
_cell.angle_beta   90.00
_cell.angle_gamma   90.00
#
_symmetry.space_group_name_H-M   'P 1'
#
loop_
_entity.id
_entity.type
_entity.pdbx_description
1 polymer ?
#
loop_
_entity_poly.entity_id
_entity_poly.type
_entity_poly.pdbx_seq_one_letter_code
_entity_poly.pdbx_strand_id
1 'polypeptide(L)' 'MFAQILSLYLQSLLFTTIVIGVVLGVWIGLRAIRNKDKTAKARQAHLYDMLLIGVMTIPVLSFAMMSILLVLKAR' A
#
# COMPACT_ATOMS: atom_id res chain seq x y z
N MET A 1 -23.62 -2.13 -14.14
CA MET A 1 -22.87 -3.30 -13.64
C MET A 1 -21.35 -3.14 -13.79
N PHE A 2 -20.78 -3.09 -15.01
CA PHE A 2 -19.32 -2.91 -15.20
C PHE A 2 -18.75 -1.67 -14.50
N ALA A 3 -19.38 -0.49 -14.71
CA ALA A 3 -18.93 0.76 -14.09
C ALA A 3 -18.95 0.72 -12.56
N GLN A 4 -19.87 -0.03 -11.96
CA GLN A 4 -19.96 -0.19 -10.50
C GLN A 4 -18.84 -1.07 -9.96
N ILE A 5 -18.52 -2.16 -10.66
CA ILE A 5 -17.42 -3.07 -10.30
C ILE A 5 -16.08 -2.34 -10.46
N LEU A 6 -15.89 -1.61 -11.56
CA LEU A 6 -14.69 -0.79 -11.79
C LEU A 6 -14.55 0.31 -10.72
N SER A 7 -15.64 1.01 -10.39
CA SER A 7 -15.64 2.04 -9.34
C SER A 7 -15.28 1.45 -7.97
N LEU A 8 -15.82 0.27 -7.63
CA LEU A 8 -15.52 -0.41 -6.37
C LEU A 8 -14.05 -0.84 -6.30
N TYR A 9 -13.50 -1.35 -7.40
CA TYR A 9 -12.09 -1.71 -7.50
C TYR A 9 -11.18 -0.48 -7.39
N LEU A 10 -11.50 0.63 -8.07
CA LEU A 10 -10.72 1.87 -7.94
C LEU A 10 -10.77 2.44 -6.52
N GLN A 11 -11.93 2.35 -5.86
CA GLN A 11 -12.09 2.75 -4.47
C GLN A 11 -11.24 1.88 -3.53
N SER A 12 -11.26 0.55 -3.71
CA SER A 12 -10.44 -0.37 -2.90
C SER A 12 -8.95 -0.17 -3.16
N LEU A 13 -8.57 0.11 -4.40
CA LEU A 13 -7.20 0.39 -4.82
C LEU A 13 -6.66 1.66 -4.15
N LEU A 14 -7.43 2.75 -4.18
CA LEU A 14 -7.07 4.00 -3.51
C LEU A 14 -6.92 3.79 -2.00
N PHE A 15 -7.88 3.12 -1.38
CA PHE A 15 -7.83 2.86 0.07
C PHE A 15 -6.60 2.03 0.44
N THR A 16 -6.34 0.94 -0.30
CA THR A 16 -5.19 0.05 -0.06
C THR A 16 -3.87 0.79 -0.27
N THR A 17 -3.77 1.63 -1.29
CA THR A 17 -2.59 2.45 -1.55
C THR A 17 -2.30 3.41 -0.41
N ILE A 18 -3.32 4.06 0.15
CA ILE A 18 -3.16 4.95 1.31
C ILE A 18 -2.70 4.15 2.53
N VAL A 19 -3.36 3.02 2.84
CA VAL A 19 -2.99 2.18 3.98
C VAL A 19 -1.56 1.68 3.88
N ILE A 20 -1.18 1.11 2.74
CA ILE A 20 0.18 0.60 2.52
C ILE A 20 1.20 1.73 2.49
N GLY A 21 0.87 2.87 1.87
CA GLY A 21 1.72 4.06 1.88
C GLY A 21 1.99 4.57 3.29
N VAL A 22 0.99 4.61 4.17
CA VAL A 22 1.17 4.97 5.58
C VAL A 22 2.01 3.94 6.32
N VAL A 23 1.74 2.65 6.15
CA VAL A 23 2.52 1.57 6.81
C VAL A 23 3.99 1.61 6.39
N LEU A 24 4.27 1.74 5.09
CA LEU A 24 5.63 1.84 4.57
C LEU A 24 6.28 3.16 5.02
N GLY A 25 5.56 4.27 4.97
CA GLY A 25 6.05 5.58 5.42
C GLY A 25 6.44 5.58 6.89
N VAL A 26 5.60 5.00 7.76
CA VAL A 26 5.89 4.82 9.19
C VAL A 26 7.09 3.91 9.38
N TRP A 27 7.20 2.81 8.64
CA TRP A 27 8.35 1.90 8.74
C TRP A 27 9.67 2.57 8.33
N ILE A 28 9.67 3.32 7.23
CA ILE A 28 10.81 4.12 6.78
C ILE A 28 11.17 5.17 7.84
N GLY A 29 10.17 5.89 8.37
CA GLY A 29 10.36 6.93 9.38
C GLY A 29 10.96 6.38 10.68
N LEU A 30 10.40 5.29 11.21
CA LEU A 30 10.91 4.61 12.41
C LEU A 30 12.35 4.11 12.20
N ARG A 31 12.66 3.61 11.01
CA ARG A 31 14.01 3.15 10.67
C ARG A 31 15.00 4.31 10.55
N ALA A 32 14.59 5.43 9.96
CA ALA A 32 15.39 6.65 9.86
C ALA A 32 15.73 7.22 11.25
N ILE A 33 14.78 7.26 12.18
CA ILE A 33 14.99 7.69 13.57
C ILE A 33 16.02 6.78 14.29
N ARG A 34 16.02 5.48 13.97
CA ARG A 34 16.99 4.52 14.53
C ARG A 34 18.41 4.64 13.93
N ASN A 35 18.67 5.59 13.04
CA ASN A 35 20.00 5.92 12.49
C ASN A 35 20.81 4.69 12.00
N LYS A 36 20.11 3.67 11.48
CA LYS A 36 20.76 2.41 11.04
C LYS A 36 21.48 2.54 9.69
N ASP A 37 21.15 3.54 8.89
CA ASP A 37 21.61 3.62 7.51
C ASP A 37 22.76 4.65 7.37
N LYS A 38 24.01 4.16 7.55
CA LYS A 38 25.24 4.98 7.52
C LYS A 38 25.64 5.49 6.13
N THR A 39 24.99 5.05 5.05
CA THR A 39 25.30 5.45 3.66
C THR A 39 24.06 5.75 2.82
N ALA A 40 24.16 6.78 1.97
CA ALA A 40 23.06 7.21 1.10
C ALA A 40 22.60 6.13 0.10
N LYS A 41 23.51 5.28 -0.37
CA LYS A 41 23.20 4.14 -1.26
C LYS A 41 22.36 3.06 -0.57
N ALA A 42 22.66 2.73 0.69
CA ALA A 42 21.88 1.75 1.45
C ALA A 42 20.47 2.26 1.73
N ARG A 43 20.31 3.57 1.99
CA ARG A 43 19.00 4.21 2.15
C ARG A 43 18.18 4.16 0.86
N GLN A 44 18.79 4.45 -0.29
CA GLN A 44 18.09 4.36 -1.58
C GLN A 44 17.67 2.93 -1.92
N ALA A 45 18.58 1.95 -1.81
CA ALA A 45 18.27 0.55 -2.06
C ALA A 45 17.07 0.09 -1.20
N HIS A 46 17.08 0.44 0.09
CA HIS A 46 15.97 0.09 0.97
C HIS A 46 14.64 0.77 0.56
N LEU A 47 14.66 2.03 0.15
CA LEU A 47 13.46 2.72 -0.35
C LEU A 47 12.91 2.04 -1.60
N TYR A 48 13.79 1.64 -2.54
CA TYR A 48 13.38 0.92 -3.74
C TYR A 48 12.79 -0.46 -3.41
N ASP A 49 13.38 -1.21 -2.48
CA ASP A 49 12.83 -2.49 -2.02
C ASP A 49 11.44 -2.31 -1.40
N MET A 50 11.26 -1.28 -0.57
CA MET A 50 9.97 -0.99 0.06
C MET A 50 8.91 -0.53 -0.94
N LEU A 51 9.30 0.27 -1.94
CA LEU A 51 8.44 0.63 -3.05
C LEU A 51 8.03 -0.60 -3.86
N LEU A 52 8.97 -1.50 -4.14
CA LEU A 52 8.69 -2.74 -4.88
C LEU A 52 7.73 -3.64 -4.11
N ILE A 53 7.92 -3.78 -2.80
CA ILE A 53 6.97 -4.48 -1.92
C ILE A 53 5.58 -3.82 -2.03
N GLY A 54 5.51 -2.49 -1.94
CA GLY A 54 4.24 -1.75 -2.07
C GLY A 54 3.55 -2.02 -3.41
N VAL A 55 4.26 -1.81 -4.52
CA VAL A 55 3.73 -1.99 -5.88
C VAL A 55 3.23 -3.43 -6.12
N MET A 56 3.92 -4.43 -5.57
CA MET A 56 3.53 -5.84 -5.72
C MET A 56 2.37 -6.25 -4.80
N THR A 57 2.31 -5.71 -3.59
CA THR A 57 1.31 -6.11 -2.57
C THR A 57 -0.01 -5.34 -2.68
N ILE A 58 0.03 -4.07 -3.08
CA ILE A 58 -1.17 -3.23 -3.28
C ILE A 58 -2.23 -3.91 -4.17
N PRO A 59 -1.92 -4.44 -5.38
CA PRO A 59 -2.95 -5.04 -6.23
C PRO A 59 -3.62 -6.24 -5.56
N VAL A 60 -2.86 -7.10 -4.87
CA VAL A 60 -3.39 -8.29 -4.17
C VAL A 60 -4.31 -7.87 -3.01
N LEU A 61 -3.86 -6.93 -2.17
CA LEU A 61 -4.64 -6.43 -1.04
C LEU A 61 -5.89 -5.64 -1.49
N SER A 62 -5.82 -4.99 -2.65
CA SER A 62 -6.95 -4.24 -3.21
C SER A 62 -8.12 -5.15 -3.57
N PHE A 63 -7.86 -6.38 -3.99
CA PHE A 63 -8.92 -7.39 -4.19
C PHE A 63 -9.56 -7.82 -2.87
N ALA A 64 -8.77 -8.05 -1.82
CA ALA A 64 -9.30 -8.36 -0.49
C ALA A 64 -10.17 -7.21 0.06
N MET A 65 -9.69 -5.97 -0.06
CA MET A 65 -10.45 -4.78 0.31
C MET A 65 -11.73 -4.61 -0.51
N MET A 66 -11.70 -4.92 -1.81
CA MET A 66 -12.89 -4.90 -2.67
C MET A 66 -13.95 -5.87 -2.16
N SER A 67 -13.57 -7.09 -1.76
CA SER A 67 -14.50 -8.08 -1.18
C SER A 67 -15.13 -7.57 0.12
N ILE A 68 -14.34 -6.93 1.00
CA ILE A 68 -14.84 -6.35 2.25
C ILE A 68 -15.82 -5.20 1.95
N LEU A 69 -15.44 -4.26 1.08
CA LEU A 69 -16.28 -3.13 0.69
C LEU A 69 -17.60 -3.60 0.05
N LEU A 70 -17.57 -4.68 -0.74
CA LEU A 70 -18.76 -5.27 -1.34
C LEU A 70 -19.74 -5.74 -0.25
N VAL A 71 -19.27 -6.46 0.77
CA VAL A 71 -20.11 -6.94 1.88
C VAL A 71 -20.67 -5.77 2.69
N LEU A 72 -19.85 -4.74 2.95
CA LEU A 72 -20.29 -3.57 3.69
C LEU A 72 -21.33 -2.74 2.93
N LYS A 73 -21.26 -2.69 1.60
CA LYS A 73 -22.20 -1.94 0.74
C LYS A 73 -23.44 -2.75 0.36
N ALA A 74 -23.41 -4.06 0.55
CA ALA A 74 -24.54 -4.97 0.32
C ALA A 74 -25.50 -5.06 1.51
N ARG A 75 -25.12 -4.52 2.68
CA ARG A 75 -26.02 -4.23 3.79
C ARG A 75 -26.62 -2.83 3.62
#